data_AF-A0A2M9PAB6-F1
#
_entry.id   AF-A0A2M9PAB6-F1
#
_cell.length_a   1.000
_cell.length_b   1.000
_cell.length_c   1.000
_cell.angle_alpha   90.00
_cell.angle_beta   90.00
_cell.angle_gamma   90.00
#
_symmetry.space_group_name_H-M   'P 1'
#
loop_
_entity.id
_entity.type
_entity.pdbx_description
1 polymer ?
#
loop_
_entity_poly.entity_id
_entity_poly.type
_entity_poly.pdbx_seq_one_letter_code
_entity_poly.pdbx_strand_id
1 'polypeptide(L)'
;MVLGHPPLPLIKADGARAYVKELEDEASWLGPALLVSEEAALHIVEQGWTAVEAGRRYGVSARLVKMRVQVTGAKTRLARRRVA
;
A
#
# COMPACT_ATOMS: atom_id res chain seq x y z
N MET A 1 8.52 -7.46 -15.43
CA MET A 1 7.39 -7.08 -14.55
C MET A 1 7.94 -6.30 -13.35
N VAL A 2 7.15 -5.44 -12.69
CA VAL A 2 7.62 -4.59 -11.56
C VAL A 2 8.19 -5.42 -10.39
N LEU A 3 7.66 -6.62 -10.17
CA LEU A 3 8.12 -7.58 -9.14
C LEU A 3 9.16 -8.60 -9.65
N GLY A 4 9.69 -8.44 -10.87
CA GLY A 4 10.80 -9.27 -11.38
C GLY A 4 10.46 -10.71 -11.78
N HIS A 5 9.27 -11.23 -11.49
CA HIS A 5 8.86 -12.56 -11.93
C HIS A 5 8.50 -12.59 -13.43
N PRO A 6 8.65 -13.75 -14.10
CA PRO A 6 8.23 -13.93 -15.48
C PRO A 6 6.71 -13.71 -15.62
N PRO A 7 6.24 -13.23 -16.78
CA PRO A 7 4.82 -13.12 -17.05
C PRO A 7 4.18 -14.51 -17.04
N LEU A 8 3.03 -14.63 -16.38
CA LEU A 8 2.22 -15.83 -16.36
C LEU A 8 0.93 -15.62 -17.15
N PRO A 9 0.37 -16.67 -17.76
CA PRO A 9 -0.98 -16.63 -18.34
C PRO A 9 -1.98 -16.19 -17.27
N LEU A 10 -2.95 -15.35 -17.61
CA LEU A 10 -4.00 -14.91 -16.66
C LEU A 10 -4.99 -16.04 -16.33
N ILE A 11 -5.18 -16.95 -17.30
CA ILE A 11 -6.14 -18.04 -17.26
C ILE A 11 -5.40 -19.33 -17.58
N LYS A 12 -5.67 -20.38 -16.80
CA LYS A 12 -5.16 -21.74 -17.00
C LYS A 12 -5.90 -22.42 -18.15
N ALA A 13 -5.39 -23.56 -18.64
CA ALA A 13 -6.02 -24.31 -19.71
C ALA A 13 -7.45 -24.81 -19.40
N ASP A 14 -7.80 -24.93 -18.11
CA ASP A 14 -9.12 -25.32 -17.62
C ASP A 14 -10.10 -24.13 -17.47
N GLY A 15 -9.70 -22.91 -17.85
CA GLY A 15 -10.50 -21.71 -17.71
C GLY A 15 -10.47 -21.07 -16.31
N ALA A 16 -9.78 -21.67 -15.35
CA ALA A 16 -9.63 -21.07 -14.02
C ALA A 16 -8.58 -19.94 -14.03
N ARG A 17 -8.68 -19.03 -13.05
CA ARG A 17 -7.66 -17.99 -12.83
C ARG A 17 -6.32 -18.66 -12.51
N ALA A 18 -5.26 -18.18 -13.15
CA ALA A 18 -3.90 -18.52 -12.75
C ALA A 18 -3.56 -17.81 -11.43
N TYR A 19 -3.86 -18.48 -10.33
CA TYR A 19 -3.54 -18.01 -8.98
C TYR A 19 -2.24 -18.64 -8.51
N VAL A 20 -1.22 -17.81 -8.28
CA VAL A 20 0.04 -18.19 -7.65
C VAL A 20 0.15 -17.40 -6.36
N LYS A 21 0.01 -18.10 -5.23
CA LYS A 21 -0.18 -17.48 -3.92
C LYS A 21 0.94 -16.50 -3.58
N GLU A 22 2.18 -16.88 -3.85
CA GLU A 22 3.38 -16.11 -3.55
C GLU A 22 3.37 -14.76 -4.28
N LEU A 23 2.96 -14.75 -5.55
CA LEU A 23 2.86 -13.53 -6.36
C LEU A 23 1.72 -12.62 -5.89
N GLU A 24 0.61 -13.21 -5.47
CA GLU A 24 -0.55 -12.47 -4.95
C GLU A 24 -0.27 -11.88 -3.57
N ASP A 25 0.50 -12.60 -2.74
CA ASP A 25 0.97 -12.12 -1.44
C ASP A 25 1.93 -10.93 -1.64
N GLU A 26 2.88 -11.00 -2.57
CA GLU A 26 3.76 -9.87 -2.92
C GLU A 26 2.98 -8.66 -3.47
N ALA A 27 2.03 -8.90 -4.37
CA ALA A 27 1.17 -7.86 -4.93
C ALA A 27 0.31 -7.18 -3.86
N SER A 28 -0.08 -7.92 -2.82
CA SER A 28 -0.82 -7.39 -1.67
C SER A 28 0.00 -6.39 -0.83
N TRP A 29 1.33 -6.37 -0.98
CA TRP A 29 2.20 -5.34 -0.40
C TRP A 29 2.51 -4.21 -1.38
N LEU A 30 2.84 -4.54 -2.63
CA LEU A 30 3.21 -3.55 -3.63
C LEU A 30 2.04 -2.65 -4.02
N GLY A 31 0.85 -3.22 -4.27
CA GLY A 31 -0.33 -2.47 -4.68
C GLY A 31 -0.65 -1.31 -3.71
N PRO A 32 -0.79 -1.57 -2.40
CA PRO A 32 -0.96 -0.51 -1.42
C PRO A 32 0.16 0.53 -1.38
N ALA A 33 1.41 0.12 -1.60
CA ALA A 33 2.55 1.04 -1.62
C ALA A 33 2.54 2.00 -2.82
N LEU A 34 2.01 1.55 -3.96
CA LEU A 34 1.80 2.40 -5.14
C LEU A 34 0.64 3.38 -4.94
N LEU A 35 -0.43 2.96 -4.27
CA LEU A 35 -1.61 3.81 -4.04
C LEU A 35 -1.40 4.86 -2.95
N VAL A 36 -0.65 4.51 -1.89
CA VAL A 36 -0.25 5.44 -0.83
C VAL A 36 1.25 5.24 -0.59
N SER A 37 2.02 6.12 -1.23
CA SER A 37 3.48 6.16 -1.12
C SER A 37 3.92 6.47 0.32
N GLU A 38 5.22 6.38 0.57
CA GLU A 38 5.79 6.74 1.85
C GLU A 38 5.60 8.24 2.19
N GLU A 39 5.80 9.10 1.19
CA GLU A 39 5.59 10.54 1.27
C GLU A 39 4.13 10.86 1.54
N ALA A 40 3.21 10.17 0.87
CA ALA A 40 1.78 10.30 1.13
C ALA A 40 1.43 9.89 2.57
N ALA A 41 2.00 8.80 3.09
CA ALA A 41 1.78 8.37 4.47
C ALA A 41 2.30 9.41 5.49
N LEU A 42 3.47 10.01 5.25
CA LEU A 42 4.01 11.10 6.06
C LEU A 42 3.11 12.34 6.00
N HIS A 43 2.69 12.73 4.80
CA HIS A 43 1.81 13.87 4.57
C HIS A 43 0.45 13.70 5.26
N ILE A 44 -0.16 12.52 5.19
CA ILE A 44 -1.42 12.21 5.89
C ILE A 44 -1.29 12.43 7.40
N VAL A 45 -0.19 11.97 8.00
CA VAL A 45 0.07 12.14 9.43
C VAL A 45 0.35 13.60 9.78
N GLU A 46 1.11 14.30 8.94
CA GLU A 46 1.45 15.71 9.12
C GLU A 46 0.22 16.62 9.08
N GLN A 47 -0.70 16.36 8.15
CA GLN A 47 -1.98 17.07 8.04
C GLN A 47 -3.00 16.68 9.13
N GLY A 48 -2.70 15.65 9.94
CA GLY A 48 -3.59 15.19 11.01
C GLY A 48 -4.89 14.55 10.51
N TRP A 49 -4.95 14.11 9.25
CA TRP A 49 -6.16 13.51 8.70
C TRP A 49 -6.47 12.16 9.32
N THR A 50 -7.76 11.89 9.52
CA THR A 50 -8.22 10.54 9.86
C THR A 50 -8.04 9.61 8.68
N ALA A 51 -7.96 8.29 8.94
CA ALA A 51 -7.84 7.31 7.87
C ALA A 51 -9.04 7.31 6.89
N VAL A 52 -10.22 7.71 7.34
CA VAL A 52 -11.43 7.83 6.50
C VAL A 52 -11.31 9.03 5.57
N GLU A 53 -10.91 10.19 6.09
CA GLU A 53 -10.72 11.41 5.30
C GLU A 53 -9.59 11.27 4.28
N ALA A 54 -8.48 10.68 4.69
CA ALA A 54 -7.38 10.34 3.81
C ALA A 54 -7.82 9.31 2.75
N GLY A 55 -8.57 8.28 3.14
CA GLY A 55 -9.09 7.29 2.20
C GLY A 55 -9.93 7.93 1.08
N ARG A 56 -10.81 8.87 1.43
CA ARG A 56 -11.59 9.64 0.44
C ARG A 56 -10.72 10.48 -0.49
N ARG A 57 -9.64 11.08 0.03
CA ARG A 57 -8.72 11.93 -0.76
C ARG A 57 -7.85 11.11 -1.72
N TYR A 58 -7.36 9.97 -1.28
CA TYR A 58 -6.47 9.09 -2.06
C TYR A 58 -7.23 8.02 -2.86
N GLY A 59 -8.56 7.99 -2.81
CA GLY A 59 -9.38 7.02 -3.55
C GLY A 59 -9.21 5.58 -3.06
N VAL A 60 -8.89 5.37 -1.78
CA VAL A 60 -8.60 4.06 -1.19
C VAL A 60 -9.40 3.82 0.09
N SER A 61 -9.47 2.57 0.53
CA SER A 61 -10.11 2.23 1.80
C SER A 61 -9.34 2.79 3.00
N ALA A 62 -10.07 3.13 4.07
CA ALA A 62 -9.46 3.53 5.34
C ALA A 62 -8.52 2.45 5.93
N ARG A 63 -8.80 1.16 5.63
CA ARG A 63 -7.95 0.04 6.02
C ARG A 63 -6.58 0.12 5.34
N LEU A 64 -6.55 0.42 4.03
CA LEU A 64 -5.31 0.59 3.28
C LEU A 64 -4.47 1.75 3.83
N VAL A 65 -5.12 2.90 4.10
CA VAL A 65 -4.42 4.05 4.72
C VAL A 65 -3.79 3.67 6.06
N LYS A 66 -4.54 3.01 6.95
CA LYS A 66 -4.02 2.55 8.26
C LYS A 66 -2.79 1.65 8.08
N MET A 67 -2.90 0.65 7.21
CA MET A 67 -1.80 -0.26 6.91
C MET A 67 -0.56 0.50 6.41
N ARG A 68 -0.72 1.45 5.49
CA ARG A 68 0.40 2.23 4.94
C ARG A 68 1.05 3.17 5.94
N VAL A 69 0.26 3.83 6.80
CA VAL A 69 0.78 4.65 7.90
C VAL A 69 1.57 3.80 8.91
N GLN A 70 1.12 2.57 9.17
CA GLN A 70 1.80 1.65 10.10
C GLN A 70 3.11 1.12 9.52
N VAL A 71 3.09 0.56 8.31
CA VAL A 71 4.25 -0.08 7.67
C VAL A 71 5.39 0.93 7.45
N THR A 72 5.06 2.18 7.12
CA THR A 72 6.08 3.23 6.91
C THR A 72 6.59 3.85 8.21
N GLY A 73 5.98 3.53 9.36
CA GLY A 73 6.30 4.15 10.65
C GLY A 73 6.09 5.67 10.67
N ALA A 74 5.19 6.19 9.83
CA ALA A 74 5.07 7.62 9.54
C ALA A 74 4.88 8.48 10.81
N LYS A 75 4.08 8.00 11.78
CA LYS A 75 3.88 8.68 13.07
C LYS A 75 5.18 8.84 13.86
N THR A 76 5.92 7.75 14.05
CA THR A 76 7.19 7.75 14.79
C THR A 76 8.22 8.63 14.10
N ARG A 77 8.29 8.55 12.77
CA ARG A 77 9.26 9.33 11.99
C ARG A 77 8.98 10.83 12.06
N LEU A 78 7.72 11.23 11.94
CA LEU A 78 7.35 12.64 12.07
C LEU A 78 7.59 13.17 13.48
N ALA A 79 7.30 12.38 14.51
CA ALA A 79 7.58 12.76 15.90
C ALA A 79 9.07 13.03 16.13
N ARG A 80 9.96 12.17 15.59
CA ARG A 80 11.42 12.36 15.69
C ARG A 80 11.91 13.63 14.98
N ARG A 81 11.32 13.97 13.82
CA ARG A 81 11.68 15.20 13.07
C ARG A 81 11.36 16.50 13.82
N ARG A 82 10.40 16.48 14.74
CA ARG A 82 10.01 17.68 15.51
C ARG A 82 10.88 17.92 16.74
N VAL A 83 11.67 16.94 17.15
CA VAL A 83 12.54 16.99 18.35
C VAL A 83 13.99 17.27 17.98
N ALA A 84 14.37 17.06 16.72
CA ALA A 84 15.66 17.44 16.14
C ALA A 84 15.63 18.90 15.66
#